data_AF-A0A7X4YJS6-F1
#
_entry.id   AF-A0A7X4YJS6-F1
#
_cell.length_a   1.000
_cell.length_b   1.000
_cell.length_c   1.000
_cell.angle_alpha   90.00
_cell.angle_beta   90.00
_cell.angle_gamma   90.00
#
_symmetry.space_group_name_H-M   'P 1'
#
loop_
_entity.id
_entity.type
_entity.pdbx_description
1 polymer ?
#
loop_
_entity_poly.entity_id
_entity_poly.type
_entity_poly.pdbx_seq_one_letter_code
_entity_poly.pdbx_strand_id
1 'polypeptide(L)'
;MNPSVTPSPAELQRTLRRLLDSSPKVTFPDVRPSDWSAAGIAIASQLGIAAGMPDGQFHGNANVTRVEFAAMTARALHLVTPVTAGNHPFTDTKGHWAEGMIAALEHAGVVNGKGNGLFMPDRPISRAEIAAILARVMKMTPAPTTNSFSDISNSRAKSYIEQLHAAGIVGR
;
A
#
# COMPACT_ATOMS: atom_id res chain seq x y z
N MET A 1 18.12 5.49 -22.63
CA MET A 1 17.50 4.39 -21.87
C MET A 1 18.17 4.34 -20.51
N ASN A 2 17.52 4.82 -19.45
CA ASN A 2 18.10 4.79 -18.11
C ASN A 2 17.79 3.40 -17.52
N PRO A 3 18.78 2.53 -17.26
CA PRO A 3 18.50 1.26 -16.61
C PRO A 3 17.89 1.60 -15.24
N SER A 4 16.76 0.98 -14.90
CA SER A 4 16.16 1.12 -13.58
C SER A 4 17.11 0.52 -12.55
N VAL A 5 18.03 1.35 -12.04
CA VAL A 5 18.93 0.97 -10.93
C VAL A 5 18.05 0.95 -9.69
N THR A 6 17.64 -0.24 -9.27
CA THR A 6 17.01 -0.41 -7.97
C THR A 6 18.03 0.05 -6.91
N PRO A 7 17.71 1.08 -6.09
CA PRO A 7 18.65 1.59 -5.10
C PRO A 7 19.01 0.48 -4.10
N SER A 8 20.28 0.43 -3.70
CA SER A 8 20.75 -0.52 -2.69
C SER A 8 20.06 -0.27 -1.33
N PRO A 9 19.97 -1.27 -0.43
CA PRO A 9 19.42 -1.08 0.91
C PRO A 9 20.06 0.09 1.68
N ALA A 10 21.36 0.29 1.53
CA ALA A 10 22.09 1.39 2.17
C ALA A 10 21.74 2.77 1.58
N GLU A 11 21.49 2.85 0.27
CA GLU A 11 21.03 4.08 -0.38
C GLU A 11 19.59 4.41 0.01
N LEU A 12 18.72 3.40 0.11
CA LEU A 12 17.36 3.55 0.62
C LEU A 12 17.38 4.08 2.05
N GLN A 13 18.15 3.48 2.95
CA GLN A 13 18.28 3.93 4.34
C GLN A 13 18.77 5.37 4.45
N ARG A 14 19.80 5.76 3.67
CA ARG A 14 20.32 7.13 3.65
C ARG A 14 19.27 8.12 3.13
N THR A 15 18.56 7.75 2.07
CA THR A 15 17.51 8.59 1.47
C THR A 15 16.35 8.78 2.44
N LEU A 16 15.87 7.69 3.05
CA LEU A 16 14.81 7.74 4.06
C LEU A 16 15.22 8.63 5.24
N ARG A 17 16.43 8.45 5.77
CA ARG A 17 16.92 9.27 6.87
C ARG A 17 16.93 10.75 6.51
N ARG A 18 17.44 11.11 5.33
CA ARG A 18 17.43 12.51 4.85
C ARG A 18 16.00 13.06 4.78
N LEU A 19 15.05 12.31 4.23
CA LEU A 19 13.65 12.75 4.10
C LEU A 19 12.97 12.94 5.46
N LEU A 20 13.27 12.07 6.42
CA LEU A 20 12.73 12.16 7.78
C LEU A 20 13.36 13.31 8.57
N ASP A 21 14.64 13.63 8.36
CA ASP A 21 15.29 14.76 9.02
C ASP A 21 14.81 16.10 8.47
N SER A 22 14.39 16.17 7.20
CA SER A 22 13.94 17.40 6.53
C SER A 22 12.43 17.70 6.64
N SER A 23 11.64 16.79 7.21
CA SER A 23 10.18 16.91 7.25
C SER A 23 9.70 17.13 8.69
N PRO A 24 8.58 17.84 8.94
CA PRO A 24 8.05 17.98 10.29
C PRO A 24 7.59 16.62 10.83
N LYS A 25 7.89 16.32 12.09
CA LYS A 25 7.38 15.11 12.75
C LYS A 25 5.87 15.21 12.89
N VAL A 26 5.17 14.17 12.45
CA VAL A 26 3.71 14.04 12.60
C VAL A 26 3.44 13.07 13.75
N THR A 27 2.61 13.49 14.70
CA THR A 27 2.19 12.69 15.86
C THR A 27 0.69 12.77 16.02
N PHE A 28 0.08 11.70 16.54
CA PHE A 28 -1.36 11.63 16.79
C PHE A 28 -1.62 11.38 18.28
N PRO A 29 -2.66 11.99 18.87
CA PRO A 29 -2.97 11.83 20.30
C PRO A 29 -3.26 10.37 20.71
N ASP A 30 -3.79 9.56 19.80
CA ASP A 30 -4.17 8.16 20.01
C ASP A 30 -3.03 7.17 19.71
N VAL A 31 -1.83 7.65 19.39
CA VAL A 31 -0.65 6.82 19.12
C VAL A 31 0.40 7.06 20.20
N ARG A 32 0.59 6.08 21.10
CA ARG A 32 1.55 6.20 22.19
C ARG A 32 2.96 5.87 21.68
N PRO A 33 4.02 6.56 22.14
CA PRO A 33 5.39 6.26 21.71
C PRO A 33 5.84 4.81 21.95
N SER A 34 5.24 4.12 22.92
CA SER A 34 5.51 2.72 23.24
C SER A 34 4.75 1.71 22.38
N ASP A 35 3.80 2.15 21.56
CA ASP A 35 3.06 1.25 20.69
C ASP A 35 4.01 0.70 19.61
N TRP A 36 3.89 -0.60 19.32
CA TRP A 36 4.76 -1.29 18.36
C TRP A 36 4.73 -0.65 16.96
N SER A 37 3.62 0.01 16.60
CA SER A 37 3.39 0.67 15.32
C SER A 37 3.79 2.15 15.31
N ALA A 38 4.11 2.76 16.45
CA ALA A 38 4.29 4.21 16.58
C ALA A 38 5.36 4.76 15.63
N ALA A 39 6.51 4.07 15.55
CA ALA A 39 7.59 4.46 14.64
C ALA A 39 7.17 4.37 13.17
N GLY A 40 6.44 3.30 12.79
CA GLY A 40 5.95 3.10 11.43
C GLY A 40 4.91 4.16 11.04
N ILE A 41 3.99 4.48 11.94
CA ILE A 41 2.97 5.52 11.76
C ILE A 41 3.63 6.89 11.56
N ALA A 42 4.60 7.24 12.41
CA ALA A 42 5.32 8.50 12.32
C ALA A 42 6.05 8.63 10.98
N ILE A 43 6.79 7.60 10.56
CA ILE A 43 7.51 7.58 9.28
C ILE A 43 6.54 7.69 8.11
N ALA A 44 5.49 6.86 8.08
CA ALA A 44 4.52 6.86 6.99
C ALA A 44 3.80 8.21 6.87
N SER A 45 3.47 8.84 8.00
CA SER A 45 2.79 10.14 8.01
C SER A 45 3.71 11.28 7.62
N GLN A 46 4.96 11.25 8.09
CA GLN A 46 5.97 12.24 7.75
C GLN A 46 6.36 12.21 6.26
N LEU A 47 6.32 11.02 5.64
CA LEU A 47 6.51 10.84 4.20
C LEU A 47 5.24 11.12 3.38
N GLY A 48 4.13 11.49 4.03
CA GLY A 48 2.84 11.72 3.36
C GLY A 48 2.19 10.47 2.77
N ILE A 49 2.64 9.27 3.17
CA ILE A 49 2.05 8.00 2.74
C ILE A 49 0.71 7.80 3.45
N ALA A 50 0.72 7.94 4.78
CA ALA A 50 -0.47 7.87 5.62
C ALA A 50 -0.87 9.27 6.12
N ALA A 51 -2.14 9.44 6.48
CA ALA A 51 -2.64 10.65 7.10
C ALA A 51 -3.63 10.25 8.20
N GLY A 52 -3.76 11.10 9.22
CA GLY A 52 -4.83 10.96 10.21
C GLY A 52 -6.19 11.35 9.64
N MET A 53 -7.22 11.09 10.44
CA MET A 53 -8.60 11.41 10.12
C MET A 53 -8.92 12.89 10.44
N PRO A 54 -10.04 13.44 9.93
CA PRO A 54 -10.42 14.84 10.17
C PRO A 54 -10.59 15.22 11.65
N ASP A 55 -10.77 14.22 12.53
CA ASP A 55 -10.84 14.40 13.98
C ASP A 55 -9.47 14.54 14.66
N GLY A 56 -8.37 14.48 13.89
CA GLY A 56 -7.00 14.61 14.37
C GLY A 56 -6.39 13.31 14.92
N GLN A 57 -7.09 12.19 14.85
CA GLN A 57 -6.63 10.88 15.31
C GLN A 57 -6.09 10.02 14.16
N PHE A 58 -5.28 9.00 14.48
CA PHE A 58 -4.79 8.04 13.48
C PHE A 58 -5.72 6.85 13.27
N HIS A 59 -6.40 6.39 14.32
CA HIS A 59 -7.26 5.20 14.33
C HIS A 59 -6.51 3.91 13.94
N GLY A 60 -5.33 3.68 14.53
CA GLY A 60 -4.43 2.59 14.11
C GLY A 60 -4.98 1.15 14.21
N ASN A 61 -6.09 0.94 14.91
CA ASN A 61 -6.77 -0.35 15.03
C ASN A 61 -8.05 -0.45 14.17
N ALA A 62 -8.43 0.62 13.47
CA ALA A 62 -9.60 0.59 12.60
C ALA A 62 -9.33 -0.25 11.34
N ASN A 63 -10.40 -0.80 10.77
CA ASN A 63 -10.31 -1.47 9.48
C ASN A 63 -10.01 -0.45 8.39
N VAL A 64 -9.01 -0.75 7.57
CA VAL A 64 -8.66 0.06 6.39
C VAL A 64 -9.52 -0.38 5.21
N THR A 65 -10.14 0.56 4.53
CA THR A 65 -10.85 0.32 3.27
C THR A 65 -9.88 0.04 2.13
N ARG A 66 -10.37 -0.60 1.07
CA ARG A 66 -9.56 -0.88 -0.12
C ARG A 66 -9.04 0.40 -0.76
N VAL A 67 -9.84 1.47 -0.75
CA VAL A 67 -9.43 2.76 -1.33
C VAL A 67 -8.39 3.48 -0.49
N GLU A 68 -8.49 3.45 0.84
CA GLU A 68 -7.47 4.04 1.71
C GLU A 68 -6.12 3.34 1.53
N PHE A 69 -6.12 2.01 1.47
CA PHE A 69 -4.88 1.26 1.22
C PHE A 69 -4.31 1.54 -0.19
N ALA A 70 -5.17 1.66 -1.20
CA ALA A 70 -4.75 2.05 -2.54
C ALA A 70 -4.15 3.47 -2.55
N ALA A 71 -4.79 4.44 -1.89
CA ALA A 71 -4.25 5.79 -1.80
C ALA A 71 -2.88 5.84 -1.10
N MET A 72 -2.69 5.10 0.00
CA MET A 72 -1.38 4.96 0.65
C MET A 72 -0.34 4.39 -0.31
N THR A 73 -0.71 3.35 -1.08
CA THR A 73 0.18 2.73 -2.06
C THR A 73 0.53 3.70 -3.19
N ALA A 74 -0.44 4.45 -3.72
CA ALA A 74 -0.21 5.44 -4.75
C ALA A 74 0.74 6.55 -4.28
N ARG A 75 0.55 7.07 -3.06
CA ARG A 75 1.43 8.08 -2.46
C ARG A 75 2.84 7.56 -2.26
N ALA A 76 2.99 6.33 -1.76
CA ALA A 76 4.29 5.68 -1.59
C ALA A 76 5.05 5.49 -2.93
N LEU A 77 4.33 5.31 -4.03
CA LEU A 77 4.90 5.19 -5.37
C LEU A 77 4.99 6.51 -6.12
N HIS A 78 4.60 7.62 -5.50
CA HIS A 78 4.46 8.94 -6.14
C HIS A 78 3.55 8.92 -7.39
N LEU A 79 2.55 8.03 -7.40
CA LEU A 79 1.53 7.89 -8.44
C LEU A 79 0.27 8.69 -8.09
N VAL A 80 0.45 9.95 -7.70
CA VAL A 80 -0.67 10.86 -7.39
C VAL A 80 -0.95 11.69 -8.63
N THR A 81 -1.84 11.20 -9.50
CA THR A 81 -2.18 11.86 -10.76
C THR A 81 -3.54 12.56 -10.67
N PRO A 82 -3.70 13.75 -11.28
CA PRO A 82 -5.01 14.35 -11.49
C PRO A 82 -5.94 13.39 -12.24
N VAL A 83 -7.25 13.49 -12.00
CA VAL A 83 -8.25 12.75 -12.77
C VAL A 83 -8.25 13.31 -14.20
N THR A 84 -7.67 12.59 -15.14
CA THR A 84 -7.74 12.94 -16.56
C THR A 84 -9.04 12.42 -17.15
N ALA A 85 -9.77 13.27 -17.87
CA ALA A 85 -11.04 12.88 -18.51
C ALA A 85 -10.83 11.65 -19.42
N GLY A 86 -11.53 10.55 -19.13
CA GLY A 86 -11.58 9.36 -20.00
C GLY A 86 -10.86 8.10 -19.50
N ASN A 87 -10.08 8.17 -18.42
CA ASN A 87 -9.41 6.98 -17.88
C ASN A 87 -10.05 6.53 -16.55
N HIS A 88 -11.21 5.88 -16.67
CA HIS A 88 -12.04 5.44 -15.54
C HIS A 88 -12.16 3.90 -15.58
N PRO A 89 -11.20 3.16 -15.00
CA PRO A 89 -11.19 1.69 -15.12
C PRO A 89 -12.36 1.04 -14.37
N PHE A 90 -12.95 1.73 -13.39
CA PHE A 90 -14.03 1.20 -12.57
C PHE A 90 -15.20 2.18 -12.45
N THR A 91 -16.42 1.67 -12.54
CA THR A 91 -17.64 2.48 -12.56
C THR A 91 -18.01 3.02 -11.18
N ASP A 92 -17.68 2.28 -10.12
CA ASP A 92 -17.93 2.63 -8.72
C ASP A 92 -16.90 3.57 -8.10
N THR A 93 -15.89 3.99 -8.87
CA THR A 93 -14.89 4.98 -8.43
C THR A 93 -15.05 6.32 -9.12
N LYS A 94 -16.06 6.48 -9.98
CA LYS A 94 -16.26 7.70 -10.75
C LYS A 94 -16.60 8.89 -9.84
N GLY A 95 -15.81 9.96 -9.91
CA GLY A 95 -15.96 11.14 -9.04
C GLY A 95 -15.48 10.93 -7.61
N HIS A 96 -14.89 9.77 -7.30
CA HIS A 96 -14.33 9.49 -5.98
C HIS A 96 -13.00 10.25 -5.79
N TRP A 97 -12.68 10.70 -4.57
CA TRP A 97 -11.46 11.48 -4.29
C TRP A 97 -10.16 10.74 -4.68
N ALA A 98 -10.20 9.42 -4.66
CA ALA A 98 -9.07 8.55 -5.01
C ALA A 98 -9.09 8.03 -6.45
N GLU A 99 -10.03 8.48 -7.28
CA GLU A 99 -10.20 7.99 -8.65
C GLU A 99 -8.90 7.99 -9.46
N GLY A 100 -8.19 9.12 -9.48
CA GLY A 100 -6.92 9.24 -10.21
C GLY A 100 -5.84 8.31 -9.67
N MET A 101 -5.76 8.13 -8.35
CA MET A 101 -4.81 7.20 -7.71
C MET A 101 -5.13 5.74 -8.05
N ILE A 102 -6.41 5.36 -8.04
CA ILE A 102 -6.84 4.01 -8.41
C ILE A 102 -6.51 3.74 -9.88
N ALA A 103 -6.80 4.70 -10.77
CA ALA A 103 -6.50 4.58 -12.19
C ALA A 103 -4.98 4.46 -12.46
N ALA A 104 -4.16 5.27 -11.79
CA ALA A 104 -2.70 5.19 -11.92
C ALA A 104 -2.14 3.85 -11.43
N LEU A 105 -2.66 3.31 -10.32
CA LEU A 105 -2.26 2.01 -9.81
C LEU A 105 -2.72 0.85 -10.69
N GLU A 106 -3.88 0.96 -11.31
CA GLU A 106 -4.39 -0.05 -12.25
C GLU A 106 -3.50 -0.08 -13.50
N HIS A 107 -3.21 1.10 -14.08
CA HIS A 107 -2.31 1.23 -15.22
C HIS A 107 -0.88 0.75 -14.91
N ALA A 108 -0.41 0.93 -13.67
CA ALA A 108 0.86 0.39 -13.20
C ALA A 108 0.84 -1.12 -12.91
N GLY A 109 -0.32 -1.78 -13.05
CA GLY A 109 -0.51 -3.20 -12.76
C GLY A 109 -0.45 -3.54 -11.27
N VAL A 110 -0.61 -2.57 -10.37
CA VAL A 110 -0.50 -2.75 -8.91
C VAL A 110 -1.81 -3.21 -8.31
N VAL A 111 -2.94 -2.64 -8.78
CA VAL A 111 -4.29 -3.01 -8.36
C VAL A 111 -5.10 -3.53 -9.53
N ASN A 112 -6.06 -4.40 -9.23
CA ASN A 112 -7.06 -4.89 -10.17
C ASN A 112 -8.46 -4.67 -9.59
N GLY A 113 -9.45 -4.65 -10.47
CA GLY A 113 -10.86 -4.69 -10.08
C GLY A 113 -11.26 -6.03 -9.45
N LYS A 114 -12.48 -6.07 -8.94
CA LYS A 114 -13.10 -7.26 -8.32
C LYS A 114 -14.01 -8.02 -9.30
N GLY A 115 -14.09 -7.57 -10.55
CA GLY A 115 -14.99 -8.07 -11.58
C GLY A 115 -16.07 -7.05 -11.93
N ASN A 116 -16.77 -7.25 -13.05
CA ASN A 116 -17.90 -6.42 -13.50
C ASN A 116 -17.62 -4.91 -13.59
N GLY A 117 -16.36 -4.52 -13.82
CA GLY A 117 -15.96 -3.11 -13.84
C GLY A 117 -15.99 -2.42 -12.48
N LEU A 118 -15.91 -3.17 -11.36
CA LEU A 118 -15.96 -2.63 -10.00
C LEU A 118 -14.61 -2.72 -9.28
N PHE A 119 -14.31 -1.72 -8.45
CA PHE A 119 -13.16 -1.70 -7.54
C PHE A 119 -13.52 -2.09 -6.10
N MET A 120 -14.72 -1.70 -5.65
CA MET A 120 -15.23 -1.76 -4.28
C MET A 120 -14.42 -0.89 -3.30
N PRO A 121 -14.43 0.45 -3.45
CA PRO A 121 -13.55 1.36 -2.71
C PRO A 121 -13.77 1.29 -1.19
N ASP A 122 -15.02 1.31 -0.73
CA ASP A 122 -15.38 1.44 0.69
C ASP A 122 -15.34 0.12 1.47
N ARG A 123 -15.09 -1.00 0.78
CA ARG A 123 -15.02 -2.31 1.46
C ARG A 123 -13.69 -2.42 2.23
N PRO A 124 -13.70 -2.98 3.46
CA PRO A 124 -12.47 -3.36 4.14
C PRO A 124 -11.58 -4.25 3.27
N ILE A 125 -10.28 -3.93 3.21
CA ILE A 125 -9.31 -4.73 2.46
C ILE A 125 -8.88 -5.95 3.27
N SER A 126 -8.78 -7.11 2.63
CA SER A 126 -8.28 -8.31 3.32
C SER A 126 -6.76 -8.37 3.33
N ARG A 127 -6.17 -9.09 4.30
CA ARG A 127 -4.72 -9.34 4.38
C ARG A 127 -4.16 -9.96 3.09
N ALA A 128 -4.91 -10.86 2.46
CA ALA A 128 -4.52 -11.48 1.20
C ALA A 128 -4.48 -10.48 0.03
N GLU A 129 -5.36 -9.48 0.03
CA GLU A 129 -5.35 -8.42 -0.99
C GLU A 129 -4.21 -7.44 -0.76
N ILE A 130 -3.93 -7.07 0.49
CA ILE A 130 -2.73 -6.30 0.86
C ILE A 130 -1.48 -7.01 0.34
N ALA A 131 -1.33 -8.30 0.66
CA ALA A 131 -0.19 -9.10 0.22
C ALA A 131 -0.05 -9.13 -1.31
N ALA A 132 -1.15 -9.33 -2.04
CA ALA A 132 -1.13 -9.33 -3.50
C ALA A 132 -0.70 -7.96 -4.07
N ILE A 133 -1.15 -6.85 -3.48
CA ILE A 133 -0.75 -5.51 -3.91
C ILE A 133 0.75 -5.31 -3.65
N LEU A 134 1.24 -5.59 -2.45
CA LEU A 134 2.65 -5.43 -2.09
C LEU A 134 3.58 -6.25 -2.99
N ALA A 135 3.18 -7.47 -3.32
CA ALA A 135 3.97 -8.31 -4.22
C ALA A 135 4.05 -7.75 -5.64
N ARG A 136 2.97 -7.16 -6.17
CA ARG A 136 2.99 -6.47 -7.47
C ARG A 136 3.84 -5.20 -7.42
N VAL A 137 3.76 -4.43 -6.33
CA VAL A 137 4.63 -3.26 -6.10
C VAL A 137 6.10 -3.65 -6.19
N MET A 138 6.47 -4.77 -5.56
CA MET A 138 7.85 -5.27 -5.58
C MET A 138 8.21 -6.04 -6.87
N LYS A 139 7.31 -6.11 -7.85
CA LYS A 139 7.46 -6.86 -9.10
C LYS A 139 7.89 -8.31 -8.86
N MET A 140 7.37 -8.92 -7.79
CA MET A 140 7.65 -10.31 -7.44
C MET A 140 7.05 -11.23 -8.50
N THR A 141 7.87 -12.10 -9.08
CA THR A 141 7.41 -13.15 -9.98
C THR A 141 6.88 -14.33 -9.17
N PRO A 142 5.80 -15.02 -9.59
CA PRO A 142 5.33 -16.22 -8.91
C PRO A 142 6.44 -17.28 -8.79
N ALA A 143 6.87 -17.57 -7.56
CA ALA A 143 7.81 -18.65 -7.25
C ALA A 143 7.05 -19.93 -6.84
N PRO A 144 7.67 -21.12 -6.93
CA PRO A 144 7.11 -22.36 -6.41
C PRO A 144 6.74 -22.21 -4.94
N THR A 145 5.49 -22.51 -4.59
CA THR A 145 4.96 -22.27 -3.24
C THR A 145 5.31 -23.41 -2.30
N THR A 146 5.89 -23.10 -1.15
CA THR A 146 5.78 -23.91 0.06
C THR A 146 4.37 -23.78 0.66
N ASN A 147 3.95 -24.71 1.53
CA ASN A 147 2.71 -24.60 2.31
C ASN A 147 3.05 -24.09 3.72
N SER A 148 3.55 -22.87 3.84
CA SER A 148 3.88 -22.28 5.15
C SER A 148 2.63 -21.90 5.93
N PHE A 149 1.52 -21.65 5.22
CA PHE A 149 0.21 -21.28 5.77
C PHE A 149 -0.88 -22.24 5.26
N SER A 150 -1.58 -22.92 6.16
CA SER A 150 -2.62 -23.90 5.81
C SER A 150 -3.95 -23.26 5.41
N ASP A 151 -4.25 -22.08 5.93
CA ASP A 151 -5.49 -21.32 5.75
C ASP A 151 -5.62 -20.62 4.39
N ILE A 152 -4.53 -20.53 3.62
CA ILE A 152 -4.51 -19.88 2.30
C ILE A 152 -4.35 -20.87 1.14
N SER A 153 -4.52 -22.17 1.38
CA SER A 153 -4.26 -23.24 0.41
C SER A 153 -4.97 -23.04 -0.94
N ASN A 154 -6.16 -22.42 -0.95
CA ASN A 154 -6.97 -22.13 -2.15
C ASN A 154 -6.94 -20.65 -2.57
N SER A 155 -6.06 -19.83 -1.99
CA SER A 155 -6.00 -18.40 -2.28
C SER A 155 -5.24 -18.12 -3.58
N ARG A 156 -5.80 -17.26 -4.44
CA ARG A 156 -5.09 -16.73 -5.62
C ARG A 156 -3.87 -15.87 -5.25
N ALA A 157 -3.76 -15.45 -3.99
CA ALA A 157 -2.61 -14.71 -3.46
C ALA A 157 -1.55 -15.60 -2.79
N LYS A 158 -1.74 -16.93 -2.76
CA LYS A 158 -0.87 -17.86 -2.03
C LYS A 158 0.61 -17.68 -2.38
N SER A 159 0.95 -17.66 -3.66
CA SER A 159 2.34 -17.52 -4.12
C SER A 159 2.98 -16.19 -3.73
N TYR A 160 2.19 -15.14 -3.56
CA TYR A 160 2.66 -13.84 -3.11
C TYR A 160 2.82 -13.78 -1.58
N ILE A 161 1.88 -14.38 -0.83
CA ILE A 161 1.97 -14.45 0.63
C ILE A 161 3.20 -15.26 1.06
N GLU A 162 3.47 -16.40 0.42
CA GLU A 162 4.66 -17.22 0.70
C GLU A 162 5.97 -16.44 0.42
N GLN A 163 6.02 -15.63 -0.64
CA GLN A 163 7.20 -14.80 -0.94
C GLN A 163 7.39 -13.67 0.05
N LEU A 164 6.31 -13.01 0.46
CA LEU A 164 6.36 -11.97 1.48
C LEU A 164 6.82 -12.54 2.83
N HIS A 165 6.40 -13.77 3.15
CA HIS A 165 6.89 -14.48 4.33
C HIS A 165 8.38 -14.83 4.20
N ALA A 166 8.83 -15.34 3.05
CA ALA A 166 10.25 -15.58 2.79
C ALA A 166 11.11 -14.30 2.86
N ALA A 167 10.54 -13.15 2.50
CA ALA A 167 11.16 -11.84 2.60
C ALA A 167 11.06 -11.21 4.01
N GLY A 168 10.42 -11.87 4.97
CA GLY A 168 10.22 -11.36 6.34
C GLY A 168 9.21 -10.22 6.47
N ILE A 169 8.45 -9.93 5.41
CA ILE A 169 7.44 -8.86 5.37
C ILE A 169 6.13 -9.31 6.02
N VAL A 170 5.81 -10.61 5.93
CA VAL A 170 4.64 -11.22 6.56
C VAL A 170 5.10 -12.29 7.56
N GLY A 171 4.69 -12.16 8.81
CA GLY A 171 4.95 -13.17 9.85
C GLY A 171 4.03 -14.40 9.72
N ARG A 172 4.38 -15.46 10.47
CA ARG A 172 3.49 -16.61 10.68
C ARG A 172 2.21 -16.23 11.41
#